data_AF-A0A291GA77-F1
#
_entry.id   AF-A0A291GA77-F1
#
_cell.length_a   1.000
_cell.length_b   1.000
_cell.length_c   1.000
_cell.angle_alpha   90.00
_cell.angle_beta   90.00
_cell.angle_gamma   90.00
#
_symmetry.space_group_name_H-M   'P 1'
#
loop_
_entity.id
_entity.type
_entity.pdbx_description
1 polymer ?
#
loop_
_entity_poly.entity_id
_entity_poly.type
_entity_poly.pdbx_seq_one_letter_code
_entity_poly.pdbx_strand_id
1 'polypeptide(L)'
;MYTFLLDLITEKGRGIHAYAAASKAAFARALEEPDHATAFYFLATTAENFVERHERQPLSGEELDRNFTAFQDDIRALDAVAQADKAKQLETLNTVVTARIARNL
;
A
#
# COMPACT_ATOMS: atom_id res chain seq x y z
N MET A 1 -4.15 -1.05 12.06
CA MET A 1 -2.71 -1.40 11.93
C MET A 1 -2.03 -0.72 10.75
N TYR A 2 -2.53 -0.89 9.53
CA TYR A 2 -1.95 -0.32 8.30
C TYR A 2 -2.58 1.01 7.87
N THR A 3 -3.76 1.35 8.43
CA THR A 3 -4.56 2.53 8.07
C THR A 3 -3.82 3.86 8.21
N PHE A 4 -2.82 3.97 9.09
CA PHE A 4 -2.01 5.19 9.23
C PHE A 4 -1.31 5.58 7.91
N LEU A 5 -1.06 4.63 7.01
CA LEU A 5 -0.52 4.92 5.68
C LEU A 5 -1.53 5.70 4.82
N LEU A 6 -2.84 5.48 5.00
CA LEU A 6 -3.89 6.24 4.32
C LEU A 6 -4.01 7.66 4.87
N ASP A 7 -3.88 7.80 6.19
CA ASP A 7 -3.85 9.10 6.86
C ASP A 7 -2.67 9.91 6.32
N LEU A 8 -1.47 9.31 6.31
CA LEU A 8 -0.25 9.93 5.78
C LEU A 8 -0.37 10.34 4.30
N ILE A 9 -0.99 9.49 3.47
CA ILE A 9 -1.20 9.81 2.04
C ILE A 9 -2.21 10.96 1.88
N THR A 10 -3.28 10.94 2.67
CA THR A 10 -4.35 11.95 2.58
C THR A 10 -3.87 13.31 3.08
N GLU A 11 -3.15 13.36 4.20
CA GLU A 11 -2.55 14.58 4.76
C GLU A 11 -1.57 15.25 3.79
N LYS A 12 -0.86 14.45 2.98
CA LYS A 12 0.11 14.93 1.99
C LYS A 12 -0.49 15.17 0.59
N GLY A 13 -1.81 15.13 0.44
CA GLY A 13 -2.50 15.49 -0.79
C GLY A 13 -2.50 14.43 -1.88
N ARG A 14 -2.25 13.15 -1.54
CA ARG A 14 -2.36 11.98 -2.44
C ARG A 14 -1.47 11.98 -3.69
N GLY A 15 -0.52 12.92 -3.80
CA GLY A 15 0.44 12.97 -4.90
C GLY A 15 1.68 12.10 -4.67
N ILE A 16 2.64 12.16 -5.60
CA ILE A 16 3.88 11.35 -5.55
C ILE A 16 4.64 11.46 -4.22
N HIS A 17 4.73 12.66 -3.64
CA HIS A 17 5.42 12.86 -2.36
C HIS A 17 4.68 12.22 -1.17
N ALA A 18 3.35 12.08 -1.28
CA ALA A 18 2.54 11.39 -0.29
C ALA A 18 2.85 9.88 -0.29
N TYR A 19 2.92 9.28 -1.48
CA TYR A 19 3.27 7.87 -1.66
C TYR A 19 4.73 7.57 -1.31
N ALA A 20 5.68 8.47 -1.62
CA ALA A 20 7.06 8.33 -1.20
C ALA A 20 7.18 8.30 0.34
N ALA A 21 6.44 9.17 1.04
CA ALA A 21 6.40 9.18 2.49
C ALA A 21 5.77 7.90 3.06
N ALA A 22 4.67 7.43 2.47
CA ALA A 22 4.02 6.18 2.86
C ALA A 22 4.91 4.96 2.65
N SER A 23 5.62 4.90 1.52
CA SER A 23 6.59 3.84 1.25
C SER A 23 7.67 3.78 2.33
N LYS A 24 8.30 4.93 2.63
CA LYS A 24 9.31 5.02 3.68
C LYS A 24 8.79 4.62 5.06
N ALA A 25 7.57 5.05 5.40
CA ALA A 25 6.96 4.70 6.68
C ALA A 25 6.62 3.20 6.78
N ALA A 26 6.14 2.60 5.69
CA ALA A 26 5.86 1.17 5.62
C ALA A 26 7.15 0.34 5.71
N PHE A 27 8.24 0.74 5.04
CA PHE A 27 9.54 0.07 5.21
C PHE A 27 10.04 0.13 6.65
N ALA A 28 9.92 1.28 7.32
CA ALA A 28 10.30 1.40 8.73
C ALA A 28 9.49 0.42 9.60
N ARG A 29 8.17 0.35 9.40
CA ARG A 29 7.32 -0.61 10.12
C ARG A 29 7.63 -2.06 9.81
N ALA A 30 8.04 -2.40 8.60
CA ALA A 30 8.46 -3.77 8.26
C ALA A 30 9.65 -4.24 9.11
N LEU A 31 10.53 -3.33 9.54
CA LEU A 31 11.65 -3.64 10.43
C LEU A 31 11.23 -3.79 11.90
N GLU A 32 10.21 -3.05 12.31
CA GLU A 32 9.71 -3.02 13.70
C GLU A 32 8.70 -4.13 14.00
N GLU A 33 7.95 -4.58 12.99
CA GLU A 33 6.83 -5.51 13.10
C GLU A 33 7.10 -6.79 12.29
N PRO A 34 8.00 -7.69 12.74
CA PRO A 34 8.47 -8.84 11.96
C PRO A 34 7.34 -9.78 11.51
N ASP A 35 6.31 -9.87 12.35
CA ASP A 35 5.13 -10.70 12.17
C ASP A 35 4.20 -10.24 11.04
N HIS A 36 4.38 -8.99 10.59
CA HIS A 36 3.61 -8.33 9.53
C HIS A 36 4.53 -7.70 8.47
N ALA A 37 5.83 -7.99 8.53
CA ALA A 37 6.86 -7.39 7.70
C ALA A 37 6.57 -7.57 6.21
N THR A 38 6.04 -8.72 5.80
CA THR A 38 5.68 -9.01 4.40
C THR A 38 4.54 -8.14 3.89
N ALA A 39 3.51 -7.89 4.71
CA ALA A 39 2.41 -7.00 4.37
C ALA A 39 2.89 -5.55 4.28
N PHE A 40 3.73 -5.10 5.23
CA PHE A 40 4.34 -3.78 5.18
C PHE A 40 5.25 -3.61 3.95
N TYR A 41 6.09 -4.60 3.65
CA TYR A 41 6.97 -4.59 2.48
C TYR A 41 6.17 -4.52 1.17
N PHE A 42 5.08 -5.27 1.08
CA PHE A 42 4.18 -5.22 -0.08
C PHE A 42 3.57 -3.81 -0.25
N LEU A 43 3.06 -3.20 0.83
CA LEU A 43 2.51 -1.85 0.77
C LEU A 43 3.58 -0.81 0.43
N ALA A 44 4.80 -0.97 0.97
CA ALA A 44 5.93 -0.08 0.73
C ALA A 44 6.35 -0.09 -0.74
N THR A 45 6.57 -1.28 -1.31
CA THR A 45 6.97 -1.45 -2.71
C THR A 45 5.85 -1.08 -3.67
N THR A 46 4.58 -1.27 -3.28
CA THR A 46 3.44 -0.79 -4.07
C THR A 46 3.40 0.73 -4.15
N ALA A 47 3.62 1.42 -3.03
CA ALA A 47 3.69 2.88 -3.00
C ALA A 47 4.93 3.40 -3.75
N GLU A 48 6.08 2.72 -3.65
CA GLU A 48 7.30 3.05 -4.40
C GLU A 48 7.10 2.89 -5.91
N ASN A 49 6.52 1.78 -6.36
CA ASN A 49 6.18 1.57 -7.78
C ASN A 49 5.28 2.68 -8.33
N PHE A 50 4.35 3.20 -7.51
CA PHE A 50 3.56 4.35 -7.90
C PHE A 50 4.43 5.60 -8.07
N VAL A 51 5.37 5.87 -7.18
CA VAL A 51 6.31 7.00 -7.33
C VAL A 51 7.10 6.85 -8.64
N GLU A 52 7.76 5.71 -8.84
CA GLU A 52 8.62 5.46 -10.00
C GLU A 52 7.89 5.61 -11.34
N ARG A 53 6.64 5.10 -11.43
CA ARG A 53 5.82 5.21 -12.64
C ARG A 53 5.47 6.66 -12.98
N HIS A 54 5.29 7.51 -11.97
CA HIS A 54 4.74 8.86 -12.13
C HIS A 54 5.77 9.98 -11.97
N GLU A 55 7.04 9.67 -11.65
CA GLU A 55 8.16 10.60 -11.81
C GLU A 55 8.40 10.97 -13.28
N ARG A 56 8.07 10.07 -14.20
CA ARG A 56 8.34 10.23 -15.64
C ARG A 56 7.16 10.77 -16.44
N GLN A 57 5.94 10.73 -15.88
CA GLN A 57 4.73 11.15 -16.56
C GLN A 57 3.71 11.72 -15.55
N PRO A 58 3.20 12.95 -15.77
CA PRO A 58 2.14 13.51 -14.93
C PRO A 58 0.86 12.66 -15.03
N LEU A 59 0.21 12.46 -13.88
CA LEU A 59 -1.10 11.80 -13.80
C LEU A 59 -2.25 12.74 -14.04
N SER A 60 -3.31 12.22 -14.65
CA SER A 60 -4.64 12.82 -14.54
C SER A 60 -5.22 12.64 -13.14
N GLY A 61 -6.16 13.51 -12.75
CA GLY A 61 -6.87 13.38 -11.48
C GLY A 61 -7.60 12.03 -11.33
N GLU A 62 -8.15 11.52 -12.43
CA GLU A 62 -8.86 10.23 -12.42
C GLU A 62 -7.93 9.05 -12.14
N GLU A 63 -6.71 9.07 -12.69
CA GLU A 63 -5.69 8.05 -12.41
C GLU A 63 -5.23 8.09 -10.95
N LEU A 64 -5.09 9.29 -10.38
CA LEU A 64 -4.79 9.46 -8.95
C LEU A 64 -5.90 8.85 -8.08
N ASP A 65 -7.16 9.13 -8.39
CA ASP A 65 -8.31 8.61 -7.64
C ASP A 65 -8.43 7.09 -7.75
N ARG A 66 -8.22 6.53 -8.94
CA ARG A 66 -8.21 5.07 -9.14
C ARG A 66 -7.08 4.42 -8.36
N ASN A 67 -5.87 4.97 -8.41
CA ASN A 67 -4.74 4.44 -7.65
C ASN A 67 -4.96 4.55 -6.13
N PHE A 68 -5.50 5.68 -5.67
CA PHE A 68 -5.80 5.86 -4.25
C PHE A 68 -6.84 4.87 -3.75
N THR A 69 -7.93 4.68 -4.50
CA THR A 69 -8.96 3.69 -4.17
C THR A 69 -8.37 2.27 -4.14
N ALA A 70 -7.59 1.92 -5.16
CA ALA A 70 -6.89 0.64 -5.24
C ALA A 70 -5.94 0.39 -4.05
N PHE A 71 -5.23 1.41 -3.58
CA PHE A 71 -4.35 1.33 -2.41
C PHE A 71 -5.11 1.29 -1.09
N GLN A 72 -6.22 2.02 -1.00
CA GLN A 72 -7.13 1.99 0.14
C GLN A 72 -7.77 0.62 0.34
N ASP A 73 -8.20 -0.04 -0.73
CA ASP A 73 -8.81 -1.36 -0.64
C ASP A 73 -7.81 -2.42 -0.19
N ASP A 74 -6.57 -2.38 -0.72
CA ASP A 74 -5.49 -3.25 -0.27
C ASP A 74 -5.20 -3.08 1.23
N ILE A 75 -5.09 -1.82 1.70
CA ILE A 75 -4.87 -1.52 3.12
C ILE A 75 -6.01 -2.03 3.99
N ARG A 76 -7.26 -1.77 3.60
CA ARG A 76 -8.44 -2.20 4.37
C ARG A 76 -8.53 -3.71 4.48
N ALA A 77 -8.24 -4.43 3.39
CA ALA A 77 -8.25 -5.88 3.38
C ALA A 77 -7.21 -6.45 4.35
N LEU A 78 -5.99 -5.93 4.33
CA LEU A 78 -4.93 -6.35 5.24
C LEU A 78 -5.25 -5.96 6.70
N ASP A 79 -5.82 -4.77 6.92
CA ASP A 79 -6.15 -4.29 8.27
C ASP A 79 -7.23 -5.13 8.94
N ALA A 80 -8.23 -5.56 8.18
CA ALA A 80 -9.32 -6.41 8.67
C ALA A 80 -8.84 -7.74 9.26
N VAL A 81 -7.67 -8.24 8.84
CA VAL A 81 -7.09 -9.50 9.32
C VAL A 81 -5.81 -9.31 10.14
N ALA A 82 -5.45 -8.07 10.48
CA ALA A 82 -4.18 -7.75 11.15
C ALA A 82 -3.98 -8.46 12.50
N GLN A 83 -5.07 -8.82 13.18
CA GLN A 83 -5.08 -9.54 14.46
C GLN A 83 -5.60 -10.98 14.34
N ALA A 84 -5.87 -11.46 13.11
CA ALA A 84 -6.25 -12.84 12.86
C ALA A 84 -5.03 -13.78 13.00
N ASP A 85 -5.25 -15.09 12.88
CA ASP A 85 -4.16 -16.04 12.82
C ASP A 85 -3.29 -15.87 11.56
N LYS A 86 -2.08 -16.45 11.59
CA LYS A 86 -1.11 -16.33 10.50
C LYS A 86 -1.59 -16.93 9.18
N ALA A 87 -2.41 -17.98 9.22
CA ALA A 87 -2.98 -18.59 8.02
C ALA A 87 -3.91 -17.60 7.32
N LYS A 88 -4.79 -16.94 8.06
CA LYS A 88 -5.73 -15.95 7.51
C LYS A 88 -5.01 -14.71 6.99
N GLN A 89 -4.01 -14.22 7.73
CA GLN A 89 -3.18 -13.10 7.29
C GLN A 89 -2.49 -13.41 5.94
N LEU A 90 -1.90 -14.60 5.81
CA LEU A 90 -1.23 -15.02 4.59
C LEU A 90 -2.20 -15.23 3.42
N GLU A 91 -3.36 -15.86 3.67
CA GLU A 91 -4.41 -16.03 2.66
C GLU A 91 -4.87 -14.68 2.08
N THR A 92 -5.12 -13.71 2.95
CA THR A 92 -5.51 -12.35 2.54
C THR A 92 -4.38 -11.66 1.79
N LEU A 93 -3.12 -11.76 2.26
CA LEU A 93 -1.98 -11.19 1.55
C LEU A 93 -1.85 -11.77 0.14
N ASN A 94 -1.95 -13.09 -0.02
CA ASN A 94 -1.90 -13.74 -1.33
C ASN A 94 -3.00 -13.23 -2.28
N THR A 95 -4.21 -13.05 -1.75
CA THR A 95 -5.35 -12.52 -2.50
C THR A 95 -5.08 -11.07 -2.96
N VAL A 96 -4.64 -10.21 -2.05
CA VAL A 96 -4.37 -8.78 -2.33
C VAL A 96 -3.23 -8.63 -3.34
N VAL A 97 -2.13 -9.37 -3.18
CA VAL A 97 -0.99 -9.34 -4.10
C VAL A 97 -1.41 -9.78 -5.51
N THR A 98 -2.17 -10.87 -5.62
CA THR A 98 -2.66 -11.37 -6.91
C THR A 98 -3.54 -10.34 -7.60
N ALA A 99 -4.49 -9.74 -6.87
CA ALA A 99 -5.36 -8.70 -7.40
C ALA A 99 -4.59 -7.42 -7.81
N ARG A 100 -3.53 -7.05 -7.08
CA ARG A 100 -2.66 -5.93 -7.42
C ARG A 100 -1.89 -6.18 -8.72
N ILE A 101 -1.32 -7.38 -8.89
CA ILE A 101 -0.60 -7.75 -10.11
C ILE A 101 -1.56 -7.77 -11.30
N ALA A 102 -2.73 -8.38 -11.17
CA ALA A 102 -3.72 -8.44 -12.25
C ALA A 102 -4.19 -7.06 -12.75
N ARG A 103 -4.21 -6.02 -11.89
CA ARG A 103 -4.53 -4.64 -12.27
C ARG A 103 -3.40 -3.91 -13.02
N ASN A 104 -2.18 -4.44 -12.94
CA ASN A 104 -0.96 -3.79 -13.41
C ASN A 104 -0.27 -4.55 -14.57
N LEU A 105 -0.81 -5.70 -14.98
CA LEU A 105 -0.49 -6.43 -16.21
C LEU A 105 -1.22 -5.80 -17.39
#